data_AF-A0ABD6MGE7-F1
#
_entry.id   AF-A0ABD6MGE7-F1
#
_cell.length_a   1.000
_cell.length_b   1.000
_cell.length_c   1.000
_cell.angle_alpha   90.00
_cell.angle_beta   90.00
_cell.angle_gamma   90.00
#
_symmetry.space_group_name_H-M   'P 1'
#
loop_
_entity.id
_entity.type
_entity.pdbx_description
1 polymer ?
#
loop_
_entity_poly.entity_id
_entity_poly.type
_entity_poly.pdbx_seq_one_letter_code
_entity_poly.pdbx_strand_id
1 'polypeptide(L)'
;MDAFVTLDELMPWSVRPLRTGRAWVSGPDPVALRARWERLAGAEAAEQERLFAPTRSRTPGTSVAALPGQSTGTARFARDPGPCPDPVRILHGPYDEQWLLPDHRLIDAARPELWRVADGQQLFAVEHGSAPEDSGPALSVTALLPDGYSPAGRPGRIRPLHRRPGGTEPNLAPGLLDLLRRRLGGSGGGTEPDAFTPEAVLAWILAAARPSATGPRVPLPADGAVWSQGVALGRELLRLQSRGARGGERPRLPGGRRPYVRAALPARPTQLSYDAEDEALIVGDGRISPVPAEAWEFTVGGVRVLELWFGRRAAAAAGRGPDGAAADGLDAVGARGWPREWTSELLELITVLALLDGTAGPRKELRGALETGPLIGPAELRAAGVLPVPPSARRPASVLGHQEEGPEGQFALL
;
A
#
# COMPACT_ATOMS: atom_id res chain seq x y z
N MET A 1 26.57 -6.16 7.12
CA MET A 1 25.57 -5.39 6.33
C MET A 1 26.06 -5.05 4.93
N ASP A 2 27.37 -4.94 4.69
CA ASP A 2 27.95 -4.54 3.40
C ASP A 2 27.65 -5.49 2.21
N ALA A 3 27.27 -6.74 2.49
CA ALA A 3 26.85 -7.70 1.47
C ALA A 3 25.39 -7.52 1.02
N PHE A 4 24.57 -6.74 1.74
CA PHE A 4 23.15 -6.58 1.40
C PHE A 4 23.00 -5.53 0.31
N VAL A 5 22.14 -5.84 -0.66
CA VAL A 5 21.88 -4.98 -1.82
C VAL A 5 20.79 -3.98 -1.45
N THR A 6 20.83 -2.78 -2.00
CA THR A 6 19.75 -1.82 -1.77
C THR A 6 18.49 -2.25 -2.54
N LEU A 7 17.30 -2.01 -1.99
CA LEU A 7 16.07 -2.24 -2.76
C LEU A 7 16.02 -1.37 -4.02
N ASP A 8 16.69 -0.21 -4.01
CA ASP A 8 16.83 0.67 -5.17
C ASP A 8 17.72 0.12 -6.29
N GLU A 9 18.59 -0.82 -5.98
CA GLU A 9 19.35 -1.58 -6.96
C GLU A 9 18.54 -2.77 -7.48
N LEU A 10 17.73 -3.44 -6.65
CA LEU A 10 16.95 -4.60 -7.09
C LEU A 10 15.67 -4.23 -7.87
N MET A 11 14.95 -3.20 -7.43
CA MET A 11 13.69 -2.73 -8.01
C MET A 11 13.82 -1.25 -8.41
N PRO A 12 14.54 -0.92 -9.49
CA PRO A 12 15.10 0.42 -9.70
C PRO A 12 14.12 1.56 -9.94
N TRP A 13 12.95 1.30 -10.52
CA TRP A 13 11.92 2.31 -10.65
C TRP A 13 11.19 2.49 -9.32
N SER A 14 11.18 3.71 -8.82
CA SER A 14 10.41 4.08 -7.64
C SER A 14 9.69 5.41 -7.84
N VAL A 15 8.56 5.55 -7.14
CA VAL A 15 7.71 6.73 -7.20
C VAL A 15 7.54 7.29 -5.80
N ARG A 16 7.53 8.62 -5.70
CA ARG A 16 7.22 9.33 -4.45
C ARG A 16 5.71 9.19 -4.14
N PRO A 17 5.30 9.25 -2.87
CA PRO A 17 3.88 9.24 -2.49
C PRO A 17 3.01 10.21 -3.28
N LEU A 18 1.74 9.85 -3.40
CA LEU A 18 0.67 10.75 -3.82
C LEU A 18 0.49 11.85 -2.77
N ARG A 19 0.02 13.01 -3.20
CA ARG A 19 -0.38 14.09 -2.29
C ARG A 19 -1.71 14.62 -2.76
N THR A 20 -2.75 14.41 -1.98
CA THR A 20 -4.07 15.02 -2.24
C THR A 20 -3.99 16.54 -2.05
N GLY A 21 -3.27 16.99 -1.02
CA GLY A 21 -3.17 18.41 -0.63
C GLY A 21 -4.32 18.87 0.27
N ARG A 22 -5.33 18.01 0.45
CA ARG A 22 -6.57 18.25 1.18
C ARG A 22 -7.12 16.90 1.66
N ALA A 23 -7.67 16.86 2.87
CA ALA A 23 -8.10 15.60 3.49
C ALA A 23 -9.40 15.07 2.88
N TRP A 24 -10.33 15.96 2.52
CA TRP A 24 -11.68 15.59 2.12
C TRP A 24 -11.78 14.71 0.87
N VAL A 25 -10.74 14.66 0.04
CA VAL A 25 -10.67 13.88 -1.22
C VAL A 25 -10.53 12.38 -1.00
N SER A 26 -10.14 11.96 0.22
CA SER A 26 -10.01 10.57 0.62
C SER A 26 -10.63 10.29 1.98
N GLY A 27 -10.94 9.04 2.28
CA GLY A 27 -11.44 8.64 3.59
C GLY A 27 -11.99 7.21 3.63
N PRO A 28 -12.38 6.73 4.83
CA PRO A 28 -12.86 5.36 5.00
C PRO A 28 -14.31 5.13 4.52
N ASP A 29 -15.09 6.19 4.29
CA ASP A 29 -16.49 6.11 3.85
C ASP A 29 -16.68 6.66 2.43
N PRO A 30 -16.97 5.81 1.42
CA PRO A 30 -17.19 6.28 0.06
C PRO A 30 -18.51 7.07 -0.09
N VAL A 31 -19.50 6.86 0.79
CA VAL A 31 -20.75 7.62 0.78
C VAL A 31 -20.49 9.06 1.17
N ALA A 32 -19.68 9.28 2.22
CA ALA A 32 -19.24 10.61 2.61
C ALA A 32 -18.45 11.31 1.49
N LEU A 33 -17.59 10.59 0.76
CA LEU A 33 -16.86 11.18 -0.39
C LEU A 33 -17.78 11.68 -1.50
N ARG A 34 -18.83 10.91 -1.83
CA ARG A 34 -19.84 11.35 -2.82
C ARG A 34 -20.63 12.55 -2.33
N ALA A 35 -21.03 12.57 -1.07
CA ALA A 35 -21.73 13.72 -0.48
C ALA A 35 -20.85 14.99 -0.45
N ARG A 36 -19.54 14.85 -0.21
CA ARG A 36 -18.57 15.95 -0.31
C ARG A 36 -18.50 16.49 -1.73
N TRP A 37 -18.43 15.61 -2.72
CA TRP A 37 -18.45 16.00 -4.12
C TRP A 37 -19.72 16.76 -4.47
N GLU A 38 -20.90 16.22 -4.16
CA GLU A 38 -22.20 16.85 -4.45
C GLU A 38 -22.28 18.26 -3.85
N ARG A 39 -21.85 18.42 -2.60
CA ARG A 39 -21.80 19.72 -1.94
C ARG A 39 -20.86 20.70 -2.63
N LEU A 40 -19.69 20.25 -3.05
CA LEU A 40 -18.70 21.09 -3.74
C LEU A 40 -19.16 21.48 -5.15
N ALA A 41 -19.68 20.52 -5.91
CA ALA A 41 -20.13 20.70 -7.29
C ALA A 41 -21.39 21.59 -7.38
N GLY A 42 -22.26 21.55 -6.36
CA GLY A 42 -23.45 22.39 -6.28
C GLY A 42 -23.25 23.76 -5.61
N ALA A 43 -22.04 24.10 -5.17
CA ALA A 43 -21.75 25.36 -4.48
C ALA A 43 -21.54 26.52 -5.48
N GLU A 44 -22.00 27.72 -5.09
CA GLU A 44 -21.69 28.96 -5.80
C GLU A 44 -20.20 29.30 -5.74
N ALA A 45 -19.69 30.06 -6.71
CA ALA A 45 -18.25 30.24 -6.94
C ALA A 45 -17.42 30.59 -5.68
N ALA A 46 -17.88 31.52 -4.84
CA ALA A 46 -17.17 31.90 -3.62
C ALA A 46 -17.17 30.80 -2.55
N GLU A 47 -18.27 30.06 -2.41
CA GLU A 47 -18.34 28.92 -1.49
C GLU A 47 -17.57 27.73 -2.05
N GLN A 48 -17.63 27.48 -3.35
CA GLN A 48 -16.87 26.43 -4.01
C GLN A 48 -15.37 26.63 -3.83
N GLU A 49 -14.85 27.85 -4.03
CA GLU A 49 -13.43 28.18 -3.78
C GLU A 49 -13.06 27.86 -2.32
N ARG A 50 -13.89 28.26 -1.36
CA ARG A 50 -13.66 27.99 0.06
C ARG A 50 -13.69 26.49 0.39
N LEU A 51 -14.69 25.76 -0.12
CA LEU A 51 -14.88 24.32 0.13
C LEU A 51 -13.80 23.47 -0.54
N PHE A 52 -13.31 23.88 -1.71
CA PHE A 52 -12.25 23.19 -2.45
C PHE A 52 -10.96 23.12 -1.64
N ALA A 53 -10.69 24.12 -0.79
CA ALA A 53 -9.41 24.32 -0.09
C ALA A 53 -8.23 24.36 -1.09
N PRO A 54 -8.10 25.46 -1.85
CA PRO A 54 -7.10 25.61 -2.90
C PRO A 54 -5.70 25.57 -2.32
N THR A 55 -4.79 24.92 -3.04
CA THR A 55 -3.35 24.95 -2.74
C THR A 55 -2.63 25.63 -3.88
N ARG A 56 -1.31 25.85 -3.72
CA ARG A 56 -0.46 26.31 -4.83
C ARG A 56 -0.50 25.41 -6.07
N SER A 57 -0.89 24.14 -5.91
CA SER A 57 -0.83 23.13 -6.95
C SER A 57 -2.18 22.88 -7.61
N ARG A 58 -3.29 23.03 -6.87
CA ARG A 58 -4.64 22.82 -7.38
C ARG A 58 -5.58 23.88 -6.83
N THR A 59 -6.31 24.50 -7.75
CA THR A 59 -7.42 25.41 -7.50
C THR A 59 -8.62 24.96 -8.34
N PRO A 60 -9.84 25.44 -8.05
CA PRO A 60 -11.00 25.19 -8.93
C PRO A 60 -10.78 25.63 -10.39
N GLY A 61 -9.90 26.62 -10.61
CA GLY A 61 -9.51 27.11 -11.93
C GLY A 61 -8.38 26.32 -12.61
N THR A 62 -7.85 25.26 -11.99
CA THR A 62 -6.78 24.44 -12.56
C THR A 62 -7.34 23.41 -13.53
N SER A 63 -6.77 23.33 -14.73
CA SER A 63 -7.03 22.26 -15.69
C SER A 63 -5.83 21.32 -15.80
N VAL A 64 -6.10 20.03 -15.93
CA VAL A 64 -5.10 18.96 -15.97
C VAL A 64 -5.58 17.83 -16.87
N ALA A 65 -4.65 17.00 -17.34
CA ALA A 65 -4.98 15.76 -18.02
C ALA A 65 -5.77 14.82 -17.09
N ALA A 66 -6.62 13.99 -17.68
CA ALA A 66 -7.34 12.94 -16.96
C ALA A 66 -6.35 11.99 -16.27
N LEU A 67 -6.76 11.40 -15.14
CA LEU A 67 -5.96 10.32 -14.57
C LEU A 67 -6.01 9.11 -15.51
N PRO A 68 -4.87 8.45 -15.75
CA PRO A 68 -4.85 7.24 -16.56
C PRO A 68 -5.83 6.19 -16.05
N GLY A 69 -6.65 5.65 -16.95
CA GLY A 69 -7.70 4.67 -16.62
C GLY A 69 -8.94 5.26 -15.95
N GLN A 70 -9.06 6.58 -15.83
CA GLN A 70 -10.21 7.26 -15.23
C GLN A 70 -10.92 8.13 -16.28
N SER A 71 -12.25 8.17 -16.19
CA SER A 71 -13.10 9.02 -17.04
C SER A 71 -13.55 10.26 -16.25
N THR A 72 -12.59 11.12 -15.90
CA THR A 72 -12.83 12.36 -15.15
C THR A 72 -12.61 13.60 -16.00
N GLY A 73 -13.31 14.70 -15.69
CA GLY A 73 -13.19 15.96 -16.42
C GLY A 73 -11.77 16.54 -16.43
N THR A 74 -11.36 17.07 -17.57
CA THR A 74 -10.06 17.75 -17.77
C THR A 74 -10.19 19.27 -17.78
N ALA A 75 -11.41 19.77 -17.95
CA ALA A 75 -11.78 21.17 -17.84
C ALA A 75 -11.65 21.67 -16.39
N ARG A 76 -11.44 22.98 -16.21
CA ARG A 76 -11.46 23.64 -14.90
C ARG A 76 -12.70 23.23 -14.09
N PHE A 77 -12.48 22.73 -12.87
CA PHE A 77 -13.55 22.28 -11.98
C PHE A 77 -14.60 23.37 -11.74
N ALA A 78 -14.18 24.64 -11.61
CA ALA A 78 -15.11 25.76 -11.38
C ALA A 78 -16.11 26.00 -12.51
N ARG A 79 -15.76 25.62 -13.74
CA ARG A 79 -16.62 25.78 -14.91
C ARG A 79 -17.47 24.54 -15.12
N ASP A 80 -16.87 23.39 -14.96
CA ASP A 80 -17.49 22.10 -15.22
C ASP A 80 -17.02 21.07 -14.20
N PRO A 81 -17.68 20.97 -13.03
CA PRO A 81 -17.39 19.94 -12.05
C PRO A 81 -17.57 18.54 -12.64
N GLY A 82 -18.57 18.35 -13.52
CA GLY A 82 -18.97 17.05 -14.03
C GLY A 82 -19.63 16.15 -12.98
N PRO A 83 -19.98 14.91 -13.36
CA PRO A 83 -20.52 13.91 -12.42
C PRO A 83 -19.44 13.46 -11.42
N CYS A 84 -19.87 13.03 -10.23
CA CYS A 84 -18.97 12.43 -9.25
C CYS A 84 -18.33 11.16 -9.83
N PRO A 85 -17.00 11.05 -9.89
CA PRO A 85 -16.37 9.78 -10.22
C PRO A 85 -16.66 8.75 -9.13
N ASP A 86 -16.67 7.48 -9.50
CA ASP A 86 -16.74 6.40 -8.52
C ASP A 86 -15.48 6.42 -7.65
N PRO A 87 -15.60 6.53 -6.31
CA PRO A 87 -14.44 6.43 -5.44
C PRO A 87 -13.71 5.11 -5.67
N VAL A 88 -12.39 5.18 -5.79
CA VAL A 88 -11.53 4.01 -5.97
C VAL A 88 -10.96 3.58 -4.63
N ARG A 89 -10.85 2.27 -4.43
CA ARG A 89 -10.20 1.71 -3.24
C ARG A 89 -8.69 1.85 -3.38
N ILE A 90 -8.05 2.44 -2.36
CA ILE A 90 -6.60 2.64 -2.28
C ILE A 90 -6.05 2.03 -1.00
N LEU A 91 -4.74 1.82 -0.96
CA LEU A 91 -4.03 1.54 0.28
C LEU A 91 -3.50 2.87 0.86
N HIS A 92 -4.04 3.28 2.02
CA HIS A 92 -3.68 4.49 2.77
C HIS A 92 -2.69 4.16 3.92
N GLY A 93 -1.43 3.97 3.55
CA GLY A 93 -0.40 3.44 4.44
C GLY A 93 -0.58 1.94 4.76
N PRO A 94 0.19 1.39 5.71
CA PRO A 94 0.20 -0.05 5.94
C PRO A 94 -1.15 -0.57 6.43
N TYR A 95 -1.71 -1.54 5.70
CA TYR A 95 -2.90 -2.32 6.07
C TYR A 95 -4.23 -1.58 6.18
N ASP A 96 -4.28 -0.27 5.90
CA ASP A 96 -5.50 0.52 5.92
C ASP A 96 -5.98 0.80 4.50
N GLU A 97 -7.04 0.12 4.11
CA GLU A 97 -7.70 0.38 2.85
C GLU A 97 -8.75 1.48 3.01
N GLN A 98 -8.71 2.46 2.13
CA GLN A 98 -9.59 3.62 2.12
C GLN A 98 -10.08 3.90 0.70
N TRP A 99 -10.90 4.94 0.57
CA TRP A 99 -11.44 5.41 -0.69
C TRP A 99 -10.82 6.75 -1.08
N LEU A 100 -10.69 6.98 -2.38
CA LEU A 100 -10.18 8.21 -2.99
C LEU A 100 -11.10 8.63 -4.13
N LEU A 101 -11.41 9.91 -4.26
CA LEU A 101 -12.02 10.46 -5.47
C LEU A 101 -10.96 10.58 -6.57
N PRO A 102 -11.03 9.80 -7.67
CA PRO A 102 -9.95 9.69 -8.64
C PRO A 102 -9.97 10.83 -9.69
N ASP A 103 -10.10 12.08 -9.25
CA ASP A 103 -10.09 13.25 -10.13
C ASP A 103 -8.77 14.04 -9.97
N HIS A 104 -7.99 14.15 -11.06
CA HIS A 104 -6.68 14.79 -11.03
C HIS A 104 -6.75 16.27 -10.61
N ARG A 105 -7.88 16.95 -10.87
CA ARG A 105 -8.10 18.34 -10.49
C ARG A 105 -8.11 18.49 -8.97
N LEU A 106 -8.45 17.43 -8.24
CA LEU A 106 -8.51 17.39 -6.78
C LEU A 106 -7.23 16.93 -6.10
N ILE A 107 -6.18 16.57 -6.85
CA ILE A 107 -4.98 15.91 -6.28
C ILE A 107 -3.71 16.70 -6.67
N ASP A 108 -3.04 17.27 -5.67
CA ASP A 108 -1.84 18.10 -5.85
C ASP A 108 -0.68 17.37 -6.57
N ALA A 109 -0.45 16.11 -6.23
CA ALA A 109 0.51 15.25 -6.91
C ALA A 109 -0.07 13.84 -7.09
N ALA A 110 -0.72 13.60 -8.22
CA ALA A 110 -1.45 12.37 -8.47
C ALA A 110 -0.60 11.18 -8.90
N ARG A 111 0.67 11.39 -9.30
CA ARG A 111 1.57 10.35 -9.82
C ARG A 111 0.92 9.51 -10.94
N PRO A 112 0.53 10.12 -12.08
CA PRO A 112 -0.13 9.41 -13.18
C PRO A 112 0.57 8.13 -13.62
N GLU A 113 1.90 8.05 -13.48
CA GLU A 113 2.71 6.87 -13.74
C GLU A 113 2.32 5.64 -12.90
N LEU A 114 1.79 5.81 -11.69
CA LEU A 114 1.25 4.70 -10.88
C LEU A 114 -0.13 4.27 -11.37
N TRP A 115 -0.98 5.22 -11.75
CA TRP A 115 -2.31 4.94 -12.30
C TRP A 115 -2.24 4.15 -13.61
N ARG A 116 -1.29 4.51 -14.51
CA ARG A 116 -1.10 3.79 -15.79
C ARG A 116 -0.90 2.30 -15.61
N VAL A 117 -0.15 1.92 -14.58
CA VAL A 117 0.20 0.53 -14.33
C VAL A 117 -0.68 -0.12 -13.27
N ALA A 118 -1.66 0.58 -12.69
CA ALA A 118 -2.53 0.06 -11.64
C ALA A 118 -3.66 -0.80 -12.22
N ASP A 119 -3.29 -1.92 -12.87
CA ASP A 119 -4.22 -2.89 -13.44
C ASP A 119 -4.30 -4.18 -12.61
N GLY A 120 -5.10 -5.15 -13.09
CA GLY A 120 -5.30 -6.43 -12.41
C GLY A 120 -4.05 -7.31 -12.27
N GLN A 121 -2.94 -6.98 -12.93
CA GLN A 121 -1.67 -7.70 -12.84
C GLN A 121 -0.66 -7.02 -11.89
N GLN A 122 -0.88 -5.77 -11.51
CA GLN A 122 0.14 -4.98 -10.81
C GLN A 122 0.18 -5.08 -9.29
N LEU A 123 1.35 -5.46 -8.76
CA LEU A 123 1.65 -5.40 -7.33
C LEU A 123 2.54 -4.20 -7.05
N PHE A 124 2.36 -3.59 -5.89
CA PHE A 124 3.20 -2.48 -5.42
C PHE A 124 3.89 -2.86 -4.13
N ALA A 125 5.21 -2.76 -4.11
CA ALA A 125 6.00 -2.76 -2.87
C ALA A 125 6.00 -1.34 -2.30
N VAL A 126 5.61 -1.17 -1.04
CA VAL A 126 5.55 0.12 -0.35
C VAL A 126 6.54 0.09 0.80
N GLU A 127 7.60 0.89 0.69
CA GLU A 127 8.63 0.97 1.72
C GLU A 127 8.11 1.70 2.97
N HIS A 128 8.48 1.19 4.14
CA HIS A 128 8.19 1.82 5.42
C HIS A 128 9.41 2.55 5.96
N GLY A 129 9.17 3.66 6.66
CA GLY A 129 10.23 4.36 7.37
C GLY A 129 10.79 3.50 8.50
N SER A 130 12.11 3.50 8.67
CA SER A 130 12.76 2.81 9.79
C SER A 130 12.66 3.66 11.06
N ALA A 131 12.11 3.09 12.13
CA ALA A 131 12.30 3.56 13.49
C ALA A 131 13.35 2.66 14.18
N PRO A 132 14.28 3.19 15.01
CA PRO A 132 15.39 2.42 15.58
C PRO A 132 14.99 1.19 16.40
N GLU A 133 13.77 1.18 16.97
CA GLU A 133 13.27 0.13 17.87
C GLU A 133 12.11 -0.67 17.28
N ASP A 134 11.71 -0.39 16.03
CA ASP A 134 10.57 -1.07 15.42
C ASP A 134 10.99 -2.38 14.75
N SER A 135 10.45 -3.49 15.24
CA SER A 135 10.58 -4.82 14.64
C SER A 135 9.62 -5.05 13.46
N GLY A 136 8.82 -4.04 13.10
CA GLY A 136 7.89 -4.05 11.98
C GLY A 136 8.54 -4.39 10.63
N PRO A 137 7.72 -4.74 9.62
CA PRO A 137 8.21 -5.07 8.29
C PRO A 137 8.87 -3.85 7.61
N ALA A 138 9.93 -4.09 6.83
CA ALA A 138 10.61 -3.03 6.08
C ALA A 138 9.78 -2.48 4.91
N LEU A 139 8.84 -3.28 4.40
CA LEU A 139 7.90 -2.93 3.35
C LEU A 139 6.61 -3.75 3.48
N SER A 140 5.55 -3.27 2.85
CA SER A 140 4.31 -4.02 2.58
C SER A 140 4.12 -4.21 1.08
N VAL A 141 3.23 -5.12 0.70
CA VAL A 141 2.81 -5.29 -0.69
C VAL A 141 1.29 -5.15 -0.80
N THR A 142 0.82 -4.59 -1.90
CA THR A 142 -0.61 -4.50 -2.22
C THR A 142 -0.88 -4.61 -3.72
N ALA A 143 -2.08 -5.04 -4.05
CA ALA A 143 -2.65 -4.96 -5.41
C ALA A 143 -3.48 -3.68 -5.62
N LEU A 144 -3.76 -2.91 -4.56
CA LEU A 144 -4.44 -1.62 -4.66
C LEU A 144 -3.43 -0.52 -5.02
N LEU A 145 -3.89 0.59 -5.59
CA LEU A 145 -3.08 1.79 -5.74
C LEU A 145 -2.66 2.29 -4.33
N PRO A 146 -1.37 2.34 -3.99
CA PRO A 146 -0.93 2.88 -2.71
C PRO A 146 -0.73 4.38 -2.83
N ASP A 147 -1.15 5.12 -1.80
CA ASP A 147 -0.85 6.55 -1.73
C ASP A 147 0.54 6.85 -1.17
N GLY A 148 1.17 5.89 -0.48
CA GLY A 148 2.48 6.02 0.15
C GLY A 148 2.47 6.77 1.48
N TYR A 149 1.30 6.90 2.13
CA TYR A 149 1.20 7.47 3.46
C TYR A 149 2.04 6.68 4.47
N SER A 150 2.72 7.40 5.37
CA SER A 150 3.52 6.81 6.45
C SER A 150 3.02 7.30 7.80
N PRO A 151 2.55 6.39 8.68
CA PRO A 151 2.12 6.75 10.03
C PRO A 151 3.21 7.45 10.85
N ALA A 152 4.48 7.09 10.62
CA ALA A 152 5.64 7.67 11.30
C ALA A 152 6.09 9.02 10.71
N GLY A 153 5.31 9.62 9.79
CA GLY A 153 5.60 10.92 9.16
C GLY A 153 6.76 10.91 8.15
N ARG A 154 7.47 9.79 8.00
CA ARG A 154 8.57 9.60 7.03
C ARG A 154 8.11 8.69 5.90
N PRO A 155 7.60 9.24 4.79
CA PRO A 155 7.16 8.42 3.68
C PRO A 155 8.32 7.74 2.97
N GLY A 156 8.14 6.45 2.66
CA GLY A 156 9.06 5.67 1.85
C GLY A 156 8.88 5.93 0.34
N ARG A 157 9.13 4.89 -0.45
CA ARG A 157 8.90 4.86 -1.88
C ARG A 157 7.88 3.78 -2.25
N ILE A 158 7.18 4.01 -3.35
CA ILE A 158 6.30 3.03 -3.99
C ILE A 158 7.08 2.43 -5.16
N ARG A 159 7.16 1.09 -5.21
CA ARG A 159 7.85 0.34 -6.26
C ARG A 159 6.85 -0.60 -6.94
N PRO A 160 6.34 -0.23 -8.13
CA PRO A 160 5.50 -1.13 -8.92
C PRO A 160 6.30 -2.35 -9.35
N LEU A 161 5.70 -3.54 -9.41
CA LEU A 161 6.38 -4.76 -9.84
C LEU A 161 6.63 -4.76 -11.35
N HIS A 162 5.74 -4.18 -12.13
CA HIS A 162 5.83 -4.09 -13.59
C HIS A 162 5.91 -2.64 -14.06
N ARG A 163 6.76 -2.34 -15.04
CA ARG A 163 6.96 -0.99 -15.61
C ARG A 163 5.93 -0.65 -16.69
N ARG A 164 5.21 -1.66 -17.18
CA ARG A 164 4.13 -1.54 -18.16
C ARG A 164 2.85 -2.21 -17.67
N PRO A 165 1.69 -1.79 -18.21
CA PRO A 165 0.43 -2.52 -18.04
C PRO A 165 0.51 -3.97 -18.54
N GLY A 166 -0.43 -4.79 -18.11
CA GLY A 166 -0.55 -6.20 -18.45
C GLY A 166 0.48 -7.11 -17.78
N GLY A 167 1.14 -6.63 -16.73
CA GLY A 167 2.20 -7.40 -16.05
C GLY A 167 3.46 -7.56 -16.90
N THR A 168 3.76 -6.59 -17.77
CA THR A 168 4.90 -6.67 -18.69
C THR A 168 6.06 -5.79 -18.22
N GLU A 169 7.28 -6.16 -18.64
CA GLU A 169 8.53 -5.45 -18.30
C GLU A 169 8.72 -5.29 -16.78
N PRO A 170 9.21 -6.31 -16.06
CA PRO A 170 9.34 -6.24 -14.61
C PRO A 170 10.29 -5.11 -14.18
N ASN A 171 9.92 -4.43 -13.10
CA ASN A 171 10.75 -3.48 -12.39
C ASN A 171 11.80 -4.20 -11.54
N LEU A 172 12.68 -4.92 -12.22
CA LEU A 172 13.83 -5.57 -11.62
C LEU A 172 15.11 -5.10 -12.33
N ALA A 173 16.25 -5.16 -11.63
CA ALA A 173 17.53 -4.91 -12.27
C ALA A 173 17.70 -5.81 -13.51
N PRO A 174 18.04 -5.25 -14.69
CA PRO A 174 18.29 -6.05 -15.88
C PRO A 174 19.33 -7.14 -15.62
N GLY A 175 19.06 -8.37 -16.06
CA GLY A 175 19.93 -9.53 -15.85
C GLY A 175 19.84 -10.19 -14.47
N LEU A 176 19.11 -9.61 -13.50
CA LEU A 176 18.99 -10.16 -12.15
C LEU A 176 18.35 -11.56 -12.16
N LEU A 177 17.21 -11.73 -12.85
CA LEU A 177 16.52 -13.02 -12.90
C LEU A 177 17.40 -14.13 -13.49
N ASP A 178 18.15 -13.81 -14.55
CA ASP A 178 19.05 -14.78 -15.20
C ASP A 178 20.23 -15.13 -14.31
N LEU A 179 20.79 -14.15 -13.59
CA LEU A 179 21.83 -14.41 -12.59
C LEU A 179 21.31 -15.34 -11.50
N LEU A 180 20.16 -15.03 -10.88
CA LEU A 180 19.57 -15.84 -9.82
C LEU A 180 19.30 -17.27 -10.31
N ARG A 181 18.70 -17.42 -11.50
CA ARG A 181 18.42 -18.74 -12.09
C ARG A 181 19.70 -19.54 -12.32
N ARG A 182 20.76 -18.94 -12.87
CA ARG A 182 22.05 -19.62 -13.06
C ARG A 182 22.71 -19.98 -11.73
N ARG A 183 22.69 -19.06 -10.77
CA ARG A 183 23.43 -19.19 -9.51
C ARG A 183 22.78 -20.12 -8.50
N LEU A 184 21.44 -20.21 -8.53
CA LEU A 184 20.63 -20.94 -7.55
C LEU A 184 19.91 -22.14 -8.16
N GLY A 185 19.60 -22.14 -9.47
CA GLY A 185 18.91 -23.23 -10.14
C GLY A 185 19.78 -24.44 -10.50
N GLY A 186 21.11 -24.29 -10.56
CA GLY A 186 22.04 -25.38 -10.90
C GLY A 186 22.52 -26.22 -9.72
N SER A 187 22.22 -25.82 -8.49
CA SER A 187 22.79 -26.41 -7.27
C SER A 187 21.97 -27.62 -6.79
N GLY A 188 21.79 -28.64 -7.62
CA GLY A 188 21.40 -30.02 -7.23
C GLY A 188 20.15 -30.24 -6.35
N GLY A 189 19.35 -29.21 -6.06
CA GLY A 189 18.28 -29.28 -5.07
C GLY A 189 17.03 -28.56 -5.53
N GLY A 190 16.11 -29.31 -6.13
CA GLY A 190 14.65 -29.13 -6.11
C GLY A 190 14.03 -27.73 -6.28
N THR A 191 14.77 -26.74 -6.80
CA THR A 191 14.26 -25.37 -6.92
C THR A 191 13.36 -25.30 -8.16
N GLU A 192 12.06 -25.15 -7.93
CA GLU A 192 11.06 -25.10 -8.99
C GLU A 192 11.32 -23.94 -9.96
N PRO A 193 11.05 -24.10 -11.28
CA PRO A 193 11.23 -23.04 -12.26
C PRO A 193 10.46 -21.75 -11.93
N ASP A 194 9.35 -21.86 -11.20
CA ASP A 194 8.51 -20.73 -10.78
C ASP A 194 9.19 -19.81 -9.74
N ALA A 195 10.29 -20.27 -9.13
CA ALA A 195 11.05 -19.56 -8.09
C ALA A 195 11.92 -18.42 -8.65
N PHE A 196 11.96 -18.25 -9.98
CA PHE A 196 12.74 -17.21 -10.68
C PHE A 196 11.83 -16.33 -11.57
N THR A 197 10.65 -16.00 -11.04
CA THR A 197 9.68 -15.05 -11.62
C THR A 197 9.78 -13.68 -10.92
N PRO A 198 9.29 -12.59 -11.53
CA PRO A 198 9.21 -11.29 -10.85
C PRO A 198 8.51 -11.36 -9.50
N GLU A 199 7.41 -12.11 -9.43
CA GLU A 199 6.62 -12.36 -8.22
C GLU A 199 7.43 -13.13 -7.17
N ALA A 200 8.25 -14.10 -7.57
CA ALA A 200 9.13 -14.81 -6.65
C ALA A 200 10.23 -13.89 -6.08
N VAL A 201 10.79 -12.98 -6.88
CA VAL A 201 11.74 -11.98 -6.36
C VAL A 201 11.04 -11.01 -5.41
N LEU A 202 9.82 -10.56 -5.73
CA LEU A 202 9.04 -9.71 -4.82
C LEU A 202 8.71 -10.44 -3.51
N ALA A 203 8.34 -11.72 -3.58
CA ALA A 203 8.14 -12.59 -2.43
C ALA A 203 9.40 -12.66 -1.57
N TRP A 204 10.55 -12.95 -2.19
CA TRP A 204 11.84 -12.96 -1.51
C TRP A 204 12.12 -11.62 -0.80
N ILE A 205 11.96 -10.51 -1.51
CA ILE A 205 12.16 -9.15 -0.96
C ILE A 205 11.27 -8.95 0.27
N LEU A 206 9.99 -9.32 0.20
CA LEU A 206 9.04 -9.16 1.31
C LEU A 206 9.45 -9.95 2.56
N ALA A 207 9.98 -11.17 2.39
CA ALA A 207 10.43 -12.01 3.50
C ALA A 207 11.81 -11.59 4.08
N ALA A 208 12.73 -11.20 3.20
CA ALA A 208 14.15 -11.08 3.54
C ALA A 208 14.62 -9.63 3.77
N ALA A 209 13.88 -8.62 3.30
CA ALA A 209 14.30 -7.23 3.46
C ALA A 209 14.48 -6.83 4.93
N ARG A 210 15.40 -5.90 5.16
CA ARG A 210 15.69 -5.27 6.45
C ARG A 210 15.52 -3.76 6.36
N PRO A 211 14.92 -3.13 7.37
CA PRO A 211 14.83 -1.67 7.40
C PRO A 211 16.24 -1.08 7.54
N SER A 212 16.46 0.09 6.96
CA SER A 212 17.69 0.88 7.16
C SER A 212 17.38 2.37 7.04
N ALA A 213 18.25 3.22 7.56
CA ALA A 213 18.11 4.68 7.50
C ALA A 213 18.01 5.24 6.06
N THR A 214 18.53 4.51 5.07
CA THR A 214 18.56 4.95 3.65
C THR A 214 17.59 4.15 2.76
N GLY A 215 16.63 3.45 3.37
CA GLY A 215 15.67 2.57 2.69
C GLY A 215 16.03 1.08 2.83
N PRO A 216 15.12 0.16 2.46
CA PRO A 216 15.31 -1.26 2.72
C PRO A 216 16.57 -1.85 2.06
N ARG A 217 17.20 -2.78 2.77
CA ARG A 217 18.34 -3.59 2.31
C ARG A 217 17.90 -5.04 2.18
N VAL A 218 18.29 -5.71 1.11
CA VAL A 218 17.85 -7.07 0.78
C VAL A 218 19.09 -7.97 0.67
N PRO A 219 19.21 -8.99 1.54
CA PRO A 219 20.21 -10.04 1.34
C PRO A 219 19.80 -10.95 0.18
N LEU A 220 20.75 -11.37 -0.63
CA LEU A 220 20.56 -12.40 -1.66
C LEU A 220 21.38 -13.63 -1.25
N PRO A 221 20.77 -14.80 -1.00
CA PRO A 221 21.48 -15.98 -0.56
C PRO A 221 22.25 -16.57 -1.75
N ALA A 222 23.37 -17.23 -1.47
CA ALA A 222 24.10 -18.03 -2.44
C ALA A 222 23.69 -19.52 -2.44
N ASP A 223 22.74 -19.88 -1.57
CA ASP A 223 22.15 -21.21 -1.40
C ASP A 223 20.72 -21.23 -1.95
N GLY A 224 20.45 -22.17 -2.87
CA GLY A 224 19.15 -22.35 -3.51
C GLY A 224 18.04 -22.86 -2.58
N ALA A 225 18.38 -23.62 -1.54
CA ALA A 225 17.41 -24.06 -0.54
C ALA A 225 16.94 -22.88 0.32
N VAL A 226 17.87 -22.01 0.73
CA VAL A 226 17.55 -20.78 1.47
C VAL A 226 16.68 -19.86 0.61
N TRP A 227 17.01 -19.69 -0.68
CA TRP A 227 16.18 -18.95 -1.64
C TRP A 227 14.76 -19.51 -1.70
N SER A 228 14.62 -20.81 -1.91
CA SER A 228 13.32 -21.47 -2.04
C SER A 228 12.46 -21.31 -0.78
N GLN A 229 13.06 -21.47 0.41
CA GLN A 229 12.38 -21.24 1.69
C GLN A 229 11.90 -19.80 1.84
N GLY A 230 12.74 -18.81 1.53
CA GLY A 230 12.35 -17.41 1.62
C GLY A 230 11.33 -16.98 0.56
N VAL A 231 11.38 -17.55 -0.65
CA VAL A 231 10.33 -17.35 -1.67
C VAL A 231 9.01 -17.94 -1.20
N ALA A 232 8.99 -19.14 -0.64
CA ALA A 232 7.77 -19.76 -0.11
C ALA A 232 7.16 -18.92 1.02
N LEU A 233 7.97 -18.49 1.98
CA LEU A 233 7.56 -17.57 3.05
C LEU A 233 7.03 -16.24 2.48
N GLY A 234 7.73 -15.68 1.50
CA GLY A 234 7.34 -14.46 0.82
C GLY A 234 6.00 -14.58 0.09
N ARG A 235 5.73 -15.71 -0.56
CA ARG A 235 4.45 -16.00 -1.24
C ARG A 235 3.32 -16.06 -0.24
N GLU A 236 3.56 -16.65 0.94
CA GLU A 236 2.58 -16.63 2.03
C GLU A 236 2.31 -15.20 2.53
N LEU A 237 3.36 -14.40 2.76
CA LEU A 237 3.20 -12.99 3.12
C LEU A 237 2.43 -12.20 2.05
N LEU A 238 2.72 -12.42 0.76
CA LEU A 238 2.00 -11.81 -0.35
C LEU A 238 0.51 -12.19 -0.34
N ARG A 239 0.19 -13.48 -0.14
CA ARG A 239 -1.18 -13.99 -0.06
C ARG A 239 -1.95 -13.31 1.08
N LEU A 240 -1.34 -13.21 2.26
CA LEU A 240 -1.94 -12.56 3.43
C LEU A 240 -2.20 -11.06 3.19
N GLN A 241 -1.24 -10.34 2.62
CA GLN A 241 -1.36 -8.90 2.36
C GLN A 241 -2.27 -8.56 1.18
N SER A 242 -2.44 -9.50 0.23
CA SER A 242 -3.33 -9.32 -0.91
C SER A 242 -4.81 -9.47 -0.55
N ARG A 243 -5.15 -10.09 0.61
CA ARG A 243 -6.52 -10.15 1.14
C ARG A 243 -7.56 -10.69 0.14
N GLY A 244 -7.18 -11.70 -0.64
CA GLY A 244 -8.04 -12.29 -1.66
C GLY A 244 -8.25 -11.42 -2.92
N ALA A 245 -7.46 -10.36 -3.10
CA ALA A 245 -7.41 -9.63 -4.37
C ALA A 245 -7.11 -10.59 -5.53
N ARG A 246 -7.57 -10.23 -6.73
CA ARG A 246 -7.38 -10.98 -7.98
C ARG A 246 -7.96 -12.39 -7.98
N GLY A 247 -9.09 -12.58 -7.30
CA GLY A 247 -9.75 -13.89 -7.22
C GLY A 247 -9.06 -14.87 -6.28
N GLY A 248 -8.09 -14.39 -5.48
CA GLY A 248 -7.49 -15.19 -4.42
C GLY A 248 -8.45 -15.43 -3.26
N GLU A 249 -8.17 -16.45 -2.45
CA GLU A 249 -8.93 -16.70 -1.24
C GLU A 249 -8.58 -15.68 -0.15
N ARG A 250 -9.62 -15.12 0.50
CA ARG A 250 -9.42 -14.27 1.68
C ARG A 250 -8.79 -15.09 2.81
N PRO A 251 -7.77 -14.54 3.52
CA PRO A 251 -7.17 -15.21 4.65
C PRO A 251 -8.20 -15.57 5.73
N ARG A 252 -8.06 -16.75 6.32
CA ARG A 252 -8.92 -17.24 7.41
C ARG A 252 -8.02 -17.85 8.48
N LEU A 253 -8.29 -17.54 9.75
CA LEU A 253 -7.58 -18.15 10.87
C LEU A 253 -8.01 -19.63 11.02
N PRO A 254 -7.06 -20.55 11.23
CA PRO A 254 -7.36 -21.96 11.47
C PRO A 254 -7.97 -22.20 12.87
N GLY A 255 -8.54 -23.39 13.08
CA GLY A 255 -8.81 -23.92 14.41
C GLY A 255 -9.85 -23.17 15.26
N GLY A 256 -10.85 -22.55 14.64
CA GLY A 256 -11.94 -21.87 15.38
C GLY A 256 -11.55 -20.54 16.04
N ARG A 257 -10.31 -20.05 15.84
CA ARG A 257 -9.80 -18.79 16.39
C ARG A 257 -10.20 -17.55 15.58
N ARG A 258 -11.21 -17.65 14.73
CA ARG A 258 -11.67 -16.49 13.94
C ARG A 258 -12.22 -15.43 14.90
N PRO A 259 -11.84 -14.14 14.75
CA PRO A 259 -12.41 -13.08 15.58
C PRO A 259 -13.90 -12.93 15.28
N TYR A 260 -14.71 -12.80 16.34
CA TYR A 260 -16.15 -12.55 16.24
C TYR A 260 -16.58 -11.44 17.19
N VAL A 261 -17.64 -10.74 16.81
CA VAL A 261 -18.32 -9.75 17.67
C VAL A 261 -19.05 -10.50 18.78
N ARG A 262 -18.55 -10.41 20.01
CA ARG A 262 -19.15 -11.01 21.22
C ARG A 262 -20.17 -10.08 21.87
N ALA A 263 -19.93 -8.78 21.78
CA ALA A 263 -20.88 -7.73 22.14
C ALA A 263 -20.91 -6.68 21.04
N ALA A 264 -22.10 -6.21 20.68
CA ALA A 264 -22.30 -5.30 19.56
C ALA A 264 -21.48 -4.01 19.74
N LEU A 265 -20.83 -3.56 18.66
CA LEU A 265 -20.09 -2.30 18.67
C LEU A 265 -21.09 -1.12 18.71
N PRO A 266 -20.80 -0.07 19.48
CA PRO A 266 -21.68 1.09 19.56
C PRO A 266 -21.70 1.82 18.20
N ALA A 267 -22.78 2.56 17.93
CA ALA A 267 -22.96 3.24 16.65
C ALA A 267 -21.92 4.34 16.35
N ARG A 268 -21.22 4.84 17.37
CA ARG A 268 -20.14 5.83 17.28
C ARG A 268 -19.08 5.53 18.34
N PRO A 269 -18.23 4.50 18.11
CA PRO A 269 -17.21 4.14 19.08
C PRO A 269 -16.14 5.23 19.12
N THR A 270 -15.63 5.53 20.32
CA THR A 270 -14.60 6.56 20.54
C THR A 270 -13.35 6.02 21.23
N GLN A 271 -13.45 4.85 21.87
CA GLN A 271 -12.39 4.24 22.65
C GLN A 271 -12.10 2.83 22.15
N LEU A 272 -10.83 2.47 22.18
CA LEU A 272 -10.32 1.14 21.88
C LEU A 272 -9.35 0.74 22.97
N SER A 273 -9.53 -0.45 23.53
CA SER A 273 -8.58 -1.05 24.46
C SER A 273 -8.50 -2.56 24.25
N TYR A 274 -7.47 -3.17 24.83
CA TYR A 274 -7.23 -4.60 24.73
C TYR A 274 -7.20 -5.24 26.11
N ASP A 275 -7.91 -6.36 26.23
CA ASP A 275 -7.93 -7.24 27.38
C ASP A 275 -7.13 -8.50 27.03
N ALA A 276 -5.96 -8.63 27.65
CA ALA A 276 -5.03 -9.71 27.39
C ALA A 276 -5.45 -11.04 28.04
N GLU A 277 -6.22 -11.01 29.15
CA GLU A 277 -6.67 -12.23 29.83
C GLU A 277 -7.69 -12.97 28.97
N ASP A 278 -8.58 -12.22 28.33
CA ASP A 278 -9.65 -12.76 27.51
C ASP A 278 -9.36 -12.78 25.99
N GLU A 279 -8.16 -12.36 25.59
CA GLU A 279 -7.79 -12.10 24.19
C GLU A 279 -8.89 -11.28 23.47
N ALA A 280 -9.26 -10.12 24.03
CA ALA A 280 -10.43 -9.37 23.57
C ALA A 280 -10.11 -7.92 23.25
N LEU A 281 -10.58 -7.48 22.09
CA LEU A 281 -10.59 -6.07 21.73
C LEU A 281 -11.90 -5.44 22.22
N ILE A 282 -11.78 -4.44 23.08
CA ILE A 282 -12.91 -3.71 23.69
C ILE A 282 -13.11 -2.40 22.93
N VAL A 283 -14.33 -2.19 22.42
CA VAL A 283 -14.69 -1.07 21.55
C VAL A 283 -15.85 -0.30 22.19
N GLY A 284 -15.54 0.62 23.10
CA GLY A 284 -16.54 1.16 24.03
C GLY A 284 -17.18 0.03 24.82
N ASP A 285 -18.51 -0.12 24.74
CA ASP A 285 -19.25 -1.23 25.36
C ASP A 285 -19.28 -2.52 24.50
N GLY A 286 -18.71 -2.46 23.30
CA GLY A 286 -18.62 -3.59 22.37
C GLY A 286 -17.39 -4.45 22.60
N ARG A 287 -17.39 -5.66 22.04
CA ARG A 287 -16.33 -6.64 22.25
C ARG A 287 -16.12 -7.55 21.06
N ILE A 288 -14.86 -7.76 20.68
CA ILE A 288 -14.42 -8.72 19.66
C ILE A 288 -13.44 -9.71 20.30
N SER A 289 -13.66 -11.01 20.12
CA SER A 289 -12.77 -12.06 20.64
C SER A 289 -12.95 -13.39 19.87
N PRO A 290 -11.88 -14.18 19.69
CA PRO A 290 -10.51 -13.93 20.16
C PRO A 290 -9.73 -12.97 19.26
N VAL A 291 -8.81 -12.21 19.87
CA VAL A 291 -7.84 -11.31 19.24
C VAL A 291 -6.47 -11.60 19.88
N PRO A 292 -5.55 -12.28 19.16
CA PRO A 292 -4.21 -12.55 19.68
C PRO A 292 -3.48 -11.26 20.04
N ALA A 293 -2.68 -11.29 21.12
CA ALA A 293 -1.97 -10.12 21.63
C ALA A 293 -1.01 -9.56 20.58
N GLU A 294 -0.44 -10.42 19.73
CA GLU A 294 0.49 -10.05 18.68
C GLU A 294 -0.20 -9.27 17.54
N ALA A 295 -1.47 -9.58 17.25
CA ALA A 295 -2.26 -8.80 16.31
C ALA A 295 -2.59 -7.40 16.86
N TRP A 296 -2.78 -7.30 18.18
CA TRP A 296 -2.93 -6.04 18.89
C TRP A 296 -1.65 -5.22 18.92
N GLU A 297 -0.52 -5.82 19.29
CA GLU A 297 0.79 -5.17 19.40
C GLU A 297 1.49 -4.94 18.05
N PHE A 298 0.89 -5.34 16.93
CA PHE A 298 1.51 -5.20 15.62
C PHE A 298 1.74 -3.73 15.23
N THR A 299 3.01 -3.37 15.03
CA THR A 299 3.45 -2.02 14.65
C THR A 299 4.02 -1.94 13.24
N VAL A 300 3.87 -0.78 12.62
CA VAL A 300 4.63 -0.37 11.43
C VAL A 300 5.09 1.07 11.60
N GLY A 301 6.40 1.31 11.48
CA GLY A 301 7.01 2.59 11.80
C GLY A 301 6.86 2.98 13.28
N GLY A 302 6.74 1.99 14.17
CA GLY A 302 6.47 2.20 15.60
C GLY A 302 5.03 2.63 15.93
N VAL A 303 4.12 2.62 14.95
CA VAL A 303 2.70 2.95 15.15
C VAL A 303 1.86 1.67 15.15
N ARG A 304 1.02 1.50 16.17
CA ARG A 304 0.12 0.35 16.30
C ARG A 304 -0.97 0.40 15.23
N VAL A 305 -1.05 -0.65 14.42
CA VAL A 305 -1.89 -0.67 13.22
C VAL A 305 -3.39 -0.66 13.56
N LEU A 306 -3.83 -1.48 14.52
CA LEU A 306 -5.24 -1.56 14.90
C LEU A 306 -5.76 -0.25 15.50
N GLU A 307 -4.97 0.39 16.37
CA GLU A 307 -5.33 1.68 16.97
C GLU A 307 -5.46 2.78 15.91
N LEU A 308 -4.50 2.89 15.01
CA LEU A 308 -4.53 3.90 13.94
C LEU A 308 -5.74 3.68 13.01
N TRP A 309 -5.94 2.44 12.58
CA TRP A 309 -7.05 2.06 11.70
C TRP A 309 -8.40 2.38 12.34
N PHE A 310 -8.56 2.06 13.62
CA PHE A 310 -9.77 2.33 14.37
C PHE A 310 -9.96 3.83 14.58
N GLY A 311 -8.94 4.55 15.03
CA GLY A 311 -9.00 5.97 15.35
C GLY A 311 -9.50 6.81 14.17
N ARG A 312 -9.05 6.48 12.94
CA ARG A 312 -9.52 7.13 11.70
C ARG A 312 -11.01 6.94 11.45
N ARG A 313 -11.50 5.70 11.64
CA ARG A 313 -12.91 5.36 11.46
C ARG A 313 -13.78 5.91 12.58
N ALA A 314 -13.31 5.87 13.83
CA ALA A 314 -13.95 6.49 14.98
C ALA A 314 -14.10 8.01 14.79
N ALA A 315 -13.05 8.69 14.32
CA ALA A 315 -13.11 10.11 13.98
C ALA A 315 -14.12 10.39 12.86
N ALA A 316 -14.10 9.60 11.78
CA ALA A 316 -15.04 9.73 10.68
C ALA A 316 -16.51 9.51 11.12
N ALA A 317 -16.78 8.51 11.98
CA ALA A 317 -18.11 8.26 12.56
C ALA A 317 -18.59 9.39 13.48
N ALA A 318 -17.65 10.11 14.11
CA ALA A 318 -17.93 11.26 14.96
C ALA A 318 -17.99 12.59 14.19
N GLY A 319 -17.83 12.58 12.86
CA GLY A 319 -17.79 13.80 12.04
C GLY A 319 -16.56 14.67 12.30
N ARG A 320 -15.44 14.06 12.68
CA ARG A 320 -14.15 14.71 12.98
C ARG A 320 -13.15 14.49 11.85
N GLY A 321 -12.12 15.35 11.83
CA GLY A 321 -11.02 15.25 10.88
C GLY A 321 -10.18 13.98 11.10
N PRO A 322 -9.33 13.60 10.14
CA PRO A 322 -8.50 12.38 10.22
C PRO A 322 -7.56 12.33 11.43
N ASP A 323 -7.20 13.49 11.97
CA ASP A 323 -6.38 13.71 13.16
C ASP A 323 -7.20 13.83 14.46
N GLY A 324 -8.53 13.66 14.38
CA GLY A 324 -9.45 13.76 15.51
C GLY A 324 -9.84 15.20 15.87
N ALA A 325 -9.35 16.20 15.12
CA ALA A 325 -9.71 17.60 15.29
C ALA A 325 -11.15 17.89 14.85
N ALA A 326 -11.66 19.06 15.24
CA ALA A 326 -12.93 19.55 14.71
C ALA A 326 -12.80 19.70 13.19
N ALA A 327 -13.69 19.03 12.45
CA ALA A 327 -13.68 19.11 11.01
C ALA A 327 -14.37 20.39 10.52
N ASP A 328 -13.85 20.97 9.46
CA ASP A 328 -14.43 22.13 8.78
C ASP A 328 -14.68 21.83 7.29
N GLY A 329 -15.25 22.80 6.56
CA GLY A 329 -15.46 22.69 5.11
C GLY A 329 -16.16 21.41 4.68
N LEU A 330 -15.50 20.67 3.78
CA LEU A 330 -15.95 19.37 3.29
C LEU A 330 -15.56 18.21 4.21
N ASP A 331 -14.50 18.35 5.01
CA ASP A 331 -14.11 17.32 5.98
C ASP A 331 -15.19 17.11 7.05
N ALA A 332 -15.97 18.15 7.36
CA ALA A 332 -17.15 18.07 8.23
C ALA A 332 -18.27 17.17 7.70
N VAL A 333 -18.26 16.85 6.40
CA VAL A 333 -19.16 15.86 5.80
C VAL A 333 -18.55 14.48 6.05
N GLY A 334 -18.87 13.90 7.21
CA GLY A 334 -18.37 12.58 7.65
C GLY A 334 -19.37 11.44 7.48
N ALA A 335 -18.97 10.26 7.97
CA ALA A 335 -19.83 9.08 7.96
C ALA A 335 -21.00 9.24 8.94
N ARG A 336 -22.13 8.61 8.63
CA ARG A 336 -23.32 8.61 9.49
C ARG A 336 -23.24 7.53 10.59
N GLY A 337 -22.16 7.55 11.38
CA GLY A 337 -21.85 6.56 12.40
C GLY A 337 -20.93 5.45 11.90
N TRP A 338 -20.97 4.30 12.58
CA TRP A 338 -20.14 3.12 12.31
C TRP A 338 -20.89 2.10 11.44
N PRO A 339 -20.61 2.03 10.12
CA PRO A 339 -21.20 1.04 9.22
C PRO A 339 -20.74 -0.40 9.52
N ARG A 340 -21.56 -1.38 9.13
CA ARG A 340 -21.28 -2.82 9.36
C ARG A 340 -20.05 -3.29 8.58
N GLU A 341 -19.80 -2.64 7.45
CA GLU A 341 -18.66 -2.85 6.57
C GLU A 341 -17.35 -2.61 7.33
N TRP A 342 -17.27 -1.57 8.17
CA TRP A 342 -16.09 -1.32 8.99
C TRP A 342 -15.87 -2.39 10.05
N THR A 343 -16.92 -2.92 10.66
CA THR A 343 -16.75 -4.09 11.55
C THR A 343 -16.18 -5.29 10.77
N SER A 344 -16.64 -5.51 9.54
CA SER A 344 -16.15 -6.61 8.70
C SER A 344 -14.68 -6.41 8.30
N GLU A 345 -14.30 -5.19 7.92
CA GLU A 345 -12.92 -4.80 7.66
C GLU A 345 -12.03 -4.95 8.90
N LEU A 346 -12.52 -4.62 10.10
CA LEU A 346 -11.78 -4.78 11.36
C LEU A 346 -11.49 -6.26 11.64
N LEU A 347 -12.49 -7.13 11.50
CA LEU A 347 -12.33 -8.58 11.68
C LEU A 347 -11.33 -9.17 10.68
N GLU A 348 -11.38 -8.70 9.43
CA GLU A 348 -10.42 -9.09 8.39
C GLU A 348 -9.01 -8.60 8.71
N LEU A 349 -8.86 -7.36 9.15
CA LEU A 349 -7.58 -6.80 9.56
C LEU A 349 -6.96 -7.59 10.72
N ILE A 350 -7.73 -7.86 11.78
CA ILE A 350 -7.29 -8.70 12.91
C ILE A 350 -6.83 -10.07 12.41
N THR A 351 -7.60 -10.69 11.51
CA THR A 351 -7.28 -12.00 10.92
C THR A 351 -5.94 -11.95 10.18
N VAL A 352 -5.72 -10.92 9.35
CA VAL A 352 -4.47 -10.75 8.60
C VAL A 352 -3.28 -10.53 9.54
N LEU A 353 -3.41 -9.66 10.54
CA LEU A 353 -2.33 -9.38 11.48
C LEU A 353 -1.95 -10.61 12.32
N ALA A 354 -2.94 -11.37 12.78
CA ALA A 354 -2.72 -12.63 13.49
C ALA A 354 -2.01 -13.69 12.62
N LEU A 355 -2.38 -13.78 11.33
CA LEU A 355 -1.71 -14.71 10.41
C LEU A 355 -0.28 -14.27 10.06
N LEU A 356 -0.04 -12.96 9.96
CA LEU A 356 1.31 -12.42 9.77
C LEU A 356 2.21 -12.74 10.97
N ASP A 357 1.68 -12.65 12.20
CA ASP A 357 2.40 -13.07 13.40
C ASP A 357 2.75 -14.56 13.38
N GLY A 358 1.84 -15.42 12.90
CA GLY A 358 2.11 -16.85 12.70
C GLY A 358 3.32 -17.16 11.81
N THR A 359 3.83 -16.18 11.06
CA THR A 359 5.05 -16.31 10.24
C THR A 359 6.34 -15.93 10.99
N ALA A 360 6.28 -15.51 12.26
CA ALA A 360 7.43 -15.04 13.03
C ALA A 360 8.55 -16.09 13.17
N GLY A 361 8.18 -17.36 13.42
CA GLY A 361 9.12 -18.49 13.48
C GLY A 361 9.90 -18.66 12.16
N PRO A 362 9.22 -18.92 11.03
CA PRO A 362 9.85 -18.99 9.71
C PRO A 362 10.69 -17.75 9.35
N ARG A 363 10.25 -16.54 9.71
CA ARG A 363 11.02 -15.30 9.49
C ARG A 363 12.30 -15.25 10.32
N LYS A 364 12.27 -15.76 11.56
CA LYS A 364 13.44 -15.87 12.43
C LYS A 364 14.44 -16.90 11.90
N GLU A 365 13.96 -18.06 11.45
CA GLU A 365 14.79 -19.10 10.82
C GLU A 365 15.48 -18.58 9.57
N LEU A 366 14.71 -17.97 8.64
CA LEU A 366 15.27 -17.37 7.43
C LEU A 366 16.31 -16.29 7.76
N ARG A 367 16.05 -15.47 8.79
CA ARG A 367 17.02 -14.47 9.25
C ARG A 367 18.33 -15.11 9.71
N GLY A 368 18.25 -16.13 10.56
CA GLY A 368 19.43 -16.85 11.04
C GLY A 368 20.26 -17.42 9.88
N ALA A 369 19.59 -18.06 8.91
CA ALA A 369 20.26 -18.60 7.73
C ALA A 369 20.98 -17.52 6.90
N LEU A 370 20.40 -16.32 6.78
CA LEU A 370 20.97 -15.20 6.03
C LEU A 370 22.10 -14.46 6.78
N GLU A 371 22.16 -14.58 8.09
CA GLU A 371 23.22 -13.99 8.92
C GLU A 371 24.50 -14.83 8.90
N THR A 372 24.37 -16.15 8.79
CA THR A 372 25.53 -17.09 8.80
C THR A 372 25.89 -17.62 7.41
N GLY A 373 24.96 -17.60 6.47
CA GLY A 373 25.11 -18.20 5.14
C GLY A 373 25.85 -17.32 4.13
N PRO A 374 26.38 -17.92 3.05
CA PRO A 374 27.00 -17.16 1.98
C PRO A 374 25.96 -16.33 1.21
N LEU A 375 26.35 -15.12 0.79
CA LEU A 375 25.49 -14.16 0.10
C LEU A 375 26.06 -13.79 -1.27
N ILE A 376 25.17 -13.56 -2.24
CA ILE A 376 25.49 -12.91 -3.52
C ILE A 376 25.62 -11.42 -3.24
N GLY A 377 26.86 -10.94 -3.19
CA GLY A 377 27.17 -9.54 -2.85
C GLY A 377 27.21 -8.59 -4.05
N PRO A 378 27.34 -7.27 -3.81
CA PRO A 378 27.41 -6.27 -4.88
C PRO A 378 28.55 -6.48 -5.89
N ALA A 379 29.67 -7.07 -5.47
CA ALA A 379 30.80 -7.37 -6.37
C ALA A 379 30.44 -8.42 -7.43
N GLU A 380 29.75 -9.49 -7.03
CA GLU A 380 29.27 -10.54 -7.94
C GLU A 380 28.21 -10.00 -8.90
N LEU A 381 27.30 -9.16 -8.41
CA LEU A 381 26.31 -8.48 -9.25
C LEU A 381 26.94 -7.56 -10.29
N ARG A 382 28.02 -6.84 -9.95
CA ARG A 382 28.78 -6.02 -10.92
C ARG A 382 29.51 -6.88 -11.94
N ALA A 383 30.16 -7.96 -11.50
CA ALA A 383 30.83 -8.91 -12.39
C ALA A 383 29.85 -9.55 -13.39
N ALA A 384 28.61 -9.78 -12.97
CA ALA A 384 27.53 -10.30 -13.81
C ALA A 384 26.85 -9.23 -14.69
N GLY A 385 27.26 -7.96 -14.61
CA GLY A 385 26.65 -6.86 -15.37
C GLY A 385 25.25 -6.43 -14.90
N VAL A 386 24.81 -6.87 -13.72
CA VAL A 386 23.52 -6.48 -13.12
C VAL A 386 23.61 -5.07 -12.51
N LEU A 387 24.77 -4.74 -11.95
CA LEU A 387 25.06 -3.41 -11.38
C LEU A 387 26.21 -2.71 -12.12
N PRO A 388 26.18 -1.36 -12.24
CA PRO A 388 25.10 -0.46 -11.82
C PRO A 388 23.88 -0.56 -12.74
N VAL A 389 22.69 -0.34 -12.19
CA VAL A 389 21.46 -0.35 -12.98
C VAL A 389 21.44 0.83 -13.98
N PRO A 390 21.09 0.60 -15.26
CA PRO A 390 21.00 1.68 -16.25
C PRO A 390 19.93 2.74 -15.87
N PRO A 391 20.15 4.02 -16.16
CA PRO A 391 19.20 5.09 -15.82
C PRO A 391 17.79 4.90 -16.40
N SER A 392 17.65 4.22 -17.53
CA SER A 392 16.37 3.90 -18.16
C SER A 392 15.49 3.00 -17.30
N ALA A 393 16.08 2.06 -16.55
CA ALA A 393 15.34 1.13 -15.69
C ALA A 393 14.80 1.80 -14.41
N ARG A 394 15.29 3.00 -14.07
CA ARG A 394 14.83 3.79 -12.91
C ARG A 394 13.57 4.62 -13.19
N ARG A 395 13.01 4.54 -14.39
CA ARG A 395 11.85 5.32 -14.85
C ARG A 395 10.69 4.39 -15.21
N PRO A 396 9.44 4.86 -15.26
CA PRO A 396 8.39 4.08 -15.94
C PRO A 396 8.85 3.73 -17.35
N ALA A 397 8.32 2.66 -17.94
CA ALA A 397 8.54 2.42 -19.35
C ALA A 397 7.95 3.58 -20.17
N SER A 398 8.49 3.86 -21.35
CA SER A 398 7.87 4.79 -22.29
C SER A 398 6.55 4.18 -22.77
N VAL A 399 5.46 4.54 -22.09
CA VAL A 399 4.09 4.16 -22.45
C VAL A 399 3.51 5.32 -23.28
N LEU A 400 3.52 5.16 -24.60
CA LEU A 400 2.69 5.96 -25.52
C LEU A 400 1.42 5.18 -25.93
N GLY A 401 1.08 4.10 -25.23
CA GLY A 401 0.02 3.16 -25.64
C GLY A 401 -1.40 3.55 -25.23
N HIS A 402 -1.58 4.56 -24.38
CA HIS A 402 -2.90 5.01 -23.94
C HIS A 402 -3.14 6.45 -24.39
N GLN A 403 -4.25 6.70 -25.09
CA GLN A 403 -4.75 8.05 -25.33
C GLN A 403 -5.20 8.62 -23.99
N GLU A 404 -4.41 9.53 -23.45
CA GLU A 404 -4.76 10.32 -22.28
C GLU A 404 -5.32 11.66 -22.76
N GLU A 405 -6.53 12.00 -22.32
CA GLU A 405 -7.09 13.32 -22.57
C GLU A 405 -6.29 14.34 -21.76
N GLY A 406 -5.66 15.27 -22.46
CA GLY A 406 -4.92 16.38 -21.90
C GLY A 406 -5.82 17.47 -21.32
N PRO A 407 -5.24 18.51 -20.71
CA PRO A 407 -5.99 19.61 -20.12
C PRO A 407 -6.96 20.23 -21.14
N GLU A 408 -8.19 20.52 -20.71
CA GLU A 408 -9.22 21.11 -21.57
C GLU A 408 -9.55 20.29 -22.84
N GLY A 409 -9.57 18.95 -22.75
CA GLY A 409 -9.97 18.10 -23.88
C GLY A 409 -8.92 17.90 -24.96
N GLN A 410 -7.66 18.28 -24.70
CA GLN A 410 -6.59 18.20 -25.69
C GLN A 410 -6.11 16.77 -25.87
N PHE A 411 -6.30 16.17 -27.04
CA PHE A 411 -5.59 14.94 -27.41
C PHE A 411 -4.30 15.27 -28.14
N ALA A 412 -3.19 14.65 -27.73
CA ALA A 412 -1.99 14.66 -28.57
C ALA A 412 -2.30 13.88 -29.86
N LEU A 413 -2.16 14.54 -31.02
CA LEU A 413 -2.14 13.85 -32.31
C LEU A 413 -0.90 12.95 -32.30
N LEU A 414 -1.11 11.63 -32.32
CA LEU A 414 -0.04 10.63 -32.41
C LEU A 414 0.56 10.57 -33.81
#